data_AF-V9GFF3-F1
#
_entry.id   AF-V9GFF3-F1
#
_cell.length_a   1.000
_cell.length_b   1.000
_cell.length_c   1.000
_cell.angle_alpha   90.00
_cell.angle_beta   90.00
_cell.angle_gamma   90.00
#
_symmetry.space_group_name_H-M   'P 1'
#
loop_
_entity.id
_entity.type
_entity.pdbx_description
1 polymer ?
#
loop_
_entity_poly.entity_id
_entity_poly.type
_entity_poly.pdbx_seq_one_letter_code
_entity_poly.pdbx_strand_id
1 'polypeptide(L)'
;MSISDGVQNRGPGGGGSLFGSNTEEEKEYPSENVLYRYDSATNLANTATHTNVLTTEYFDYIKNIQVALPDAINAVSYGREVEMNVLAKGEKDIVKFETSANADNSNEGFGSAPIYWGELPEDNDFILSLYDLIGEGSRYPTAKNEIAIVVDKYNRIDKEFFEKLGIFSNQADYELSDFIGKSFLSIVPNNNFYTKSENGLFAPATAESYAQLYDSSDVIQLEITGALRLKEGLTSASGYLSEGLVYTTALTDYIVEDAATSEIALAQKNSDRDVILNSPFANKEVKQLRMRNLGADTSPSIISIYPKDFTGKAEIKQYLDDYNSEKGETDQVVYSDLSDMIGSTIQTLLNSVSYVLIGFAAISLIVSTIMIGIITYISVLERTKEIGILRSIGARKKDVSRVFNAETLIVGFVAGSLGIIISYSLVFVMNIIISNLINIDGLAKLTGTHSTVLILGSMLLTLIAGLIPARMATKKDPVLALRSE
;
A
#
# COMPACT_ATOMS: atom_id res chain seq x y z
N MET A 1 -7.51 -7.00 1.52
CA MET A 1 -6.54 -7.96 0.92
C MET A 1 -7.08 -8.35 -0.44
N SER A 2 -6.21 -8.60 -1.41
CA SER A 2 -6.60 -8.99 -2.77
C SER A 2 -5.80 -10.20 -3.21
N ILE A 3 -6.47 -11.18 -3.80
CA ILE A 3 -5.89 -12.35 -4.42
C ILE A 3 -6.29 -12.29 -5.89
N SER A 4 -5.35 -12.37 -6.81
CA SER A 4 -5.65 -12.45 -8.24
C SER A 4 -4.91 -13.60 -8.87
N ASP A 5 -5.54 -14.25 -9.85
CA ASP A 5 -4.93 -15.32 -10.65
C ASP A 5 -3.79 -14.84 -11.56
N GLY A 6 -3.65 -13.54 -11.76
CA GLY A 6 -2.61 -12.92 -12.58
C GLY A 6 -1.21 -12.93 -11.94
N VAL A 7 -0.25 -12.36 -12.67
CA VAL A 7 1.14 -12.25 -12.20
C VAL A 7 1.22 -11.33 -10.98
N GLN A 8 1.54 -11.91 -9.83
CA GLN A 8 1.82 -11.23 -8.57
C GLN A 8 3.33 -11.16 -8.34
N ASN A 9 3.83 -10.00 -7.92
CA ASN A 9 5.17 -9.94 -7.34
C ASN A 9 5.11 -10.57 -5.95
N ARG A 10 5.87 -11.64 -5.72
CA ARG A 10 6.15 -12.05 -4.34
C ARG A 10 6.86 -10.89 -3.68
N GLY A 11 6.20 -10.24 -2.71
CA GLY A 11 6.86 -9.26 -1.86
C GLY A 11 8.13 -9.86 -1.26
N PRO A 12 9.13 -9.05 -0.88
CA PRO A 12 10.41 -9.57 -0.41
C PRO A 12 10.20 -10.35 0.89
N GLY A 13 10.05 -11.67 0.76
CA GLY A 13 10.22 -12.59 1.86
C GLY A 13 11.67 -12.47 2.32
N GLY A 14 11.89 -11.76 3.42
CA GLY A 14 13.20 -11.62 4.05
C GLY A 14 14.26 -10.90 3.20
N GLY A 15 14.40 -9.60 3.39
CA GLY A 15 15.69 -8.91 3.18
C GLY A 15 16.22 -8.78 1.74
N GLY A 16 15.41 -9.02 0.71
CA GLY A 16 15.76 -8.75 -0.69
C GLY A 16 15.46 -7.31 -1.09
N SER A 17 16.46 -6.62 -1.63
CA SER A 17 16.38 -5.26 -2.16
C SER A 17 15.35 -5.14 -3.31
N LEU A 18 14.67 -3.99 -3.39
CA LEU A 18 13.78 -3.58 -4.51
C LEU A 18 14.51 -3.51 -5.88
N PHE A 19 15.83 -3.55 -5.87
CA PHE A 19 16.68 -3.81 -7.03
C PHE A 19 17.12 -5.28 -6.96
N GLY A 20 16.65 -6.07 -7.92
CA GLY A 20 16.72 -7.53 -7.92
C GLY A 20 18.03 -8.10 -7.40
N SER A 21 17.95 -8.91 -6.34
CA SER A 21 19.00 -9.87 -6.03
C SER A 21 18.82 -11.06 -6.97
N ASN A 22 19.71 -11.16 -7.97
CA ASN A 22 19.80 -12.35 -8.81
C ASN A 22 20.11 -13.57 -7.93
N THR A 23 19.46 -14.68 -8.26
CA THR A 23 19.61 -16.01 -7.67
C THR A 23 21.07 -16.47 -7.56
N GLU A 24 21.39 -17.02 -6.37
CA GLU A 24 22.53 -17.77 -5.82
C GLU A 24 23.84 -18.12 -6.58
N GLU A 25 24.09 -17.75 -7.85
CA GLU A 25 25.33 -18.16 -8.55
C GLU A 25 26.23 -17.02 -9.08
N GLU A 26 25.79 -15.76 -9.09
CA GLU A 26 26.58 -14.66 -9.62
C GLU A 26 27.31 -13.88 -8.51
N LYS A 27 28.64 -13.87 -8.54
CA LYS A 27 29.45 -13.02 -7.65
C LYS A 27 29.40 -11.58 -8.14
N GLU A 28 28.92 -10.67 -7.30
CA GLU A 28 29.08 -9.23 -7.53
C GLU A 28 30.57 -8.86 -7.66
N TYR A 29 30.89 -7.98 -8.62
CA TYR A 29 32.24 -7.50 -8.91
C TYR A 29 33.26 -8.61 -9.22
N PRO A 30 33.05 -9.42 -10.28
CA PRO A 30 34.01 -10.45 -10.64
C PRO A 30 35.37 -9.83 -10.95
N SER A 31 36.43 -10.35 -10.34
CA SER A 31 37.82 -9.94 -10.58
C SER A 31 38.37 -10.42 -11.93
N GLU A 32 37.59 -11.22 -12.65
CA GLU A 32 37.94 -11.79 -13.94
C GLU A 32 37.66 -10.77 -15.06
N ASN A 33 38.58 -10.65 -16.02
CA ASN A 33 38.42 -9.73 -17.15
C ASN A 33 37.61 -10.39 -18.28
N VAL A 34 36.40 -10.86 -17.95
CA VAL A 34 35.50 -11.62 -18.82
C VAL A 34 34.14 -10.92 -18.87
N LEU A 35 33.55 -10.83 -20.07
CA LEU A 35 32.21 -10.32 -20.27
C LEU A 35 31.22 -11.48 -20.26
N TYR A 36 30.32 -11.52 -19.27
CA TYR A 36 29.27 -12.53 -19.21
C TYR A 36 28.08 -12.08 -20.06
N ARG A 37 27.56 -12.99 -20.89
CA ARG A 37 26.31 -12.78 -21.62
C ARG A 37 25.16 -13.10 -20.68
N TYR A 38 24.29 -12.11 -20.46
CA TYR A 38 23.09 -12.22 -19.66
C TYR A 38 21.85 -12.10 -20.55
N ASP A 39 20.84 -12.93 -20.29
CA ASP A 39 19.52 -12.83 -20.94
C ASP A 39 18.58 -12.02 -20.04
N SER A 40 18.31 -10.78 -20.44
CA SER A 40 17.42 -9.89 -19.70
C SER A 40 15.96 -10.32 -19.76
N ALA A 41 15.55 -11.09 -20.78
CA ALA A 41 14.18 -11.58 -20.88
C ALA A 41 13.91 -12.68 -19.84
N THR A 42 14.88 -13.54 -19.58
CA THR A 42 14.79 -14.63 -18.60
C THR A 42 14.84 -14.13 -17.17
N ASN A 43 15.57 -13.04 -16.89
CA ASN A 43 15.62 -12.49 -15.53
C ASN A 43 14.49 -11.53 -15.18
N LEU A 44 13.86 -10.87 -16.16
CA LEU A 44 12.56 -10.23 -15.92
C LEU A 44 11.53 -11.27 -15.46
N ALA A 45 11.57 -12.49 -16.03
CA ALA A 45 10.76 -13.61 -15.57
C ALA A 45 11.19 -14.13 -14.18
N ASN A 46 12.49 -14.14 -13.87
CA ASN A 46 13.02 -14.54 -12.56
C ASN A 46 12.90 -13.47 -11.47
N THR A 47 12.28 -12.32 -11.74
CA THR A 47 11.93 -11.35 -10.70
C THR A 47 10.73 -11.88 -9.91
N ALA A 48 10.88 -13.03 -9.23
CA ALA A 48 9.89 -13.75 -8.41
C ALA A 48 8.41 -13.47 -8.77
N THR A 49 8.08 -13.61 -10.06
CA THR A 49 6.71 -13.45 -10.54
C THR A 49 5.98 -14.76 -10.24
N HIS A 50 4.89 -14.67 -9.50
CA HIS A 50 4.07 -15.82 -9.12
C HIS A 50 2.71 -15.69 -9.80
N THR A 51 2.23 -16.75 -10.43
CA THR A 51 0.89 -16.78 -11.04
C THR A 51 0.04 -17.71 -10.22
N ASN A 52 -1.00 -17.17 -9.59
CA ASN A 52 -1.89 -17.96 -8.76
C ASN A 52 -2.76 -18.87 -9.62
N VAL A 53 -2.84 -20.15 -9.26
CA VAL A 53 -3.80 -21.08 -9.86
C VAL A 53 -4.99 -21.20 -8.91
N LEU A 54 -6.05 -20.42 -9.18
CA LEU A 54 -7.27 -20.43 -8.37
C LEU A 54 -8.17 -21.61 -8.78
N THR A 55 -8.06 -22.71 -8.03
CA THR A 55 -8.87 -23.92 -8.25
C THR A 55 -10.28 -23.78 -7.67
N THR A 56 -11.22 -24.63 -8.11
CA THR A 56 -12.55 -24.73 -7.49
C THR A 56 -12.47 -25.00 -5.99
N GLU A 57 -11.53 -25.85 -5.57
CA GLU A 57 -11.23 -26.11 -4.16
C GLU A 57 -10.85 -24.83 -3.40
N TYR A 58 -10.03 -23.96 -4.00
CA TYR A 58 -9.69 -22.68 -3.38
C TYR A 58 -10.88 -21.74 -3.29
N PHE A 59 -11.71 -21.66 -4.33
CA PHE A 59 -12.94 -20.87 -4.28
C PHE A 59 -13.89 -21.34 -3.17
N ASP A 60 -14.07 -22.66 -3.02
CA ASP A 60 -14.85 -23.24 -1.93
C ASP A 60 -14.23 -22.95 -0.56
N TYR A 61 -12.90 -23.01 -0.46
CA TYR A 61 -12.17 -22.67 0.76
C TYR A 61 -12.38 -21.21 1.17
N ILE A 62 -12.28 -20.28 0.21
CA ILE A 62 -12.54 -18.85 0.45
C ILE A 62 -14.01 -18.58 0.72
N LYS A 63 -14.95 -19.26 0.05
CA LYS A 63 -16.38 -19.08 0.31
C LYS A 63 -16.75 -19.40 1.76
N ASN A 64 -16.02 -20.32 2.39
CA ASN A 64 -16.20 -20.66 3.80
C ASN A 64 -15.52 -19.69 4.78
N ILE A 65 -14.72 -18.73 4.31
CA ILE A 65 -13.94 -17.85 5.20
C ILE A 65 -14.82 -16.97 6.09
N GLN A 66 -15.95 -16.47 5.59
CA GLN A 66 -16.92 -15.71 6.39
C GLN A 66 -17.60 -16.57 7.46
N VAL A 67 -17.75 -17.88 7.21
CA VAL A 67 -18.28 -18.83 8.18
C VAL A 67 -17.24 -19.19 9.24
N ALA A 68 -15.97 -19.32 8.82
CA ALA A 68 -14.86 -19.63 9.70
C ALA A 68 -14.47 -18.43 10.59
N LEU A 69 -14.53 -17.21 10.06
CA LEU A 69 -14.10 -15.97 10.71
C LEU A 69 -15.18 -14.87 10.61
N PRO A 70 -16.36 -15.06 11.24
CA PRO A 70 -17.50 -14.15 11.10
C PRO A 70 -17.24 -12.76 11.70
N ASP A 71 -16.37 -12.66 12.70
CA ASP A 71 -16.05 -11.38 13.35
C ASP A 71 -14.87 -10.65 12.68
N ALA A 72 -14.13 -11.32 11.78
CA ALA A 72 -12.91 -10.79 11.17
C ALA A 72 -13.14 -10.08 9.84
N ILE A 73 -14.24 -10.38 9.15
CA ILE A 73 -14.49 -10.00 7.75
C ILE A 73 -15.77 -9.17 7.67
N ASN A 74 -15.72 -8.05 6.94
CA ASN A 74 -16.92 -7.32 6.55
C ASN A 74 -17.49 -7.91 5.25
N ALA A 75 -16.66 -8.04 4.21
CA ALA A 75 -17.11 -8.51 2.91
C ALA A 75 -16.04 -9.35 2.20
N VAL A 76 -16.51 -10.20 1.28
CA VAL A 76 -15.69 -10.84 0.25
C VAL A 76 -16.35 -10.51 -1.09
N SER A 77 -15.58 -10.02 -2.05
CA SER A 77 -16.06 -9.81 -3.42
C SER A 77 -15.25 -10.64 -4.40
N TYR A 78 -15.91 -11.04 -5.48
CA TYR A 78 -15.34 -11.89 -6.53
C TYR A 78 -15.38 -11.12 -7.86
N GLY A 79 -14.25 -10.51 -8.20
CA GLY A 79 -14.09 -9.81 -9.48
C GLY A 79 -14.07 -10.79 -10.64
N ARG A 80 -14.89 -10.51 -11.66
CA ARG A 80 -14.95 -11.25 -12.92
C ARG A 80 -14.60 -10.33 -14.07
N GLU A 81 -14.00 -10.89 -15.11
CA GLU A 81 -13.51 -10.15 -16.29
C GLU A 81 -14.45 -10.21 -17.48
N VAL A 82 -15.73 -10.57 -17.28
CA VAL A 82 -16.72 -10.54 -18.36
C VAL A 82 -16.96 -9.09 -18.78
N GLU A 83 -16.71 -8.78 -20.05
CA GLU A 83 -16.88 -7.43 -20.59
C GLU A 83 -18.37 -7.11 -20.70
N MET A 84 -18.79 -5.96 -20.16
CA MET A 84 -20.17 -5.50 -20.27
C MET A 84 -20.28 -4.53 -21.44
N ASN A 85 -21.10 -4.85 -22.45
CA ASN A 85 -21.32 -3.93 -23.57
C ASN A 85 -22.26 -2.81 -23.15
N VAL A 86 -21.72 -1.76 -22.52
CA VAL A 86 -22.49 -0.61 -22.05
C VAL A 86 -22.55 0.45 -23.14
N LEU A 87 -23.76 0.89 -23.47
CA LEU A 87 -24.02 2.04 -24.34
C LEU A 87 -24.54 3.20 -23.51
N ALA A 88 -23.92 4.37 -23.64
CA ALA A 88 -24.34 5.61 -23.00
C ALA A 88 -25.01 6.54 -24.02
N LYS A 89 -26.13 7.13 -23.63
CA LYS A 89 -26.80 8.20 -24.38
C LYS A 89 -26.10 9.52 -24.07
N GLY A 90 -25.14 9.90 -24.90
CA GLY A 90 -24.43 11.16 -24.83
C GLY A 90 -25.26 12.35 -25.32
N GLU A 91 -24.63 13.53 -25.41
CA GLU A 91 -25.31 14.77 -25.82
C GLU A 91 -25.73 14.79 -27.29
N LYS A 92 -24.95 14.12 -28.15
CA LYS A 92 -25.15 14.14 -29.62
C LYS A 92 -25.55 12.77 -30.15
N ASP A 93 -24.81 11.75 -29.73
CA ASP A 93 -24.90 10.39 -30.25
C ASP A 93 -24.83 9.39 -29.08
N ILE A 94 -25.21 8.14 -29.35
CA ILE A 94 -25.01 7.04 -28.41
C ILE A 94 -23.58 6.53 -28.59
N VAL A 95 -22.85 6.41 -27.48
CA VAL A 95 -21.44 5.99 -27.45
C VAL A 95 -21.28 4.71 -26.65
N LYS A 96 -20.25 3.91 -26.95
CA LYS A 96 -19.85 2.79 -26.09
C LYS A 96 -19.15 3.36 -24.86
N PHE A 97 -19.61 2.98 -23.67
CA PHE A 97 -18.94 3.28 -22.41
C PHE A 97 -18.01 2.12 -22.07
N GLU A 98 -16.71 2.38 -22.02
CA GLU A 98 -15.71 1.34 -21.76
C GLU A 98 -15.72 0.91 -20.30
N THR A 99 -15.98 -0.36 -20.05
CA THR A 99 -16.08 -0.96 -18.70
C THR A 99 -14.79 -1.62 -18.22
N SER A 100 -13.78 -1.67 -19.07
CA SER A 100 -12.46 -2.23 -18.77
C SER A 100 -11.37 -1.35 -19.36
N ALA A 101 -10.19 -1.34 -18.74
CA ALA A 101 -9.02 -0.74 -19.37
C ALA A 101 -8.66 -1.54 -20.64
N ASN A 102 -8.57 -0.87 -21.79
CA ASN A 102 -8.23 -1.50 -23.06
C ASN A 102 -6.88 -2.24 -22.97
N ALA A 103 -6.90 -3.56 -23.18
CA ALA A 103 -5.70 -4.39 -23.27
C ALA A 103 -4.87 -4.14 -24.55
N ASP A 104 -5.44 -3.47 -25.56
CA ASP A 104 -4.80 -3.24 -26.85
C ASP A 104 -3.64 -2.23 -26.81
N ASN A 105 -3.49 -1.46 -25.72
CA ASN A 105 -2.36 -0.56 -25.50
C ASN A 105 -1.41 -1.13 -24.43
N SER A 106 -0.76 -2.26 -24.73
CA SER A 106 0.26 -2.89 -23.88
C SER A 106 1.57 -2.09 -23.75
N ASN A 107 1.54 -0.77 -23.97
CA ASN A 107 2.72 0.09 -24.05
C ASN A 107 2.69 1.30 -23.11
N GLU A 108 1.70 1.42 -22.22
CA GLU A 108 1.68 2.50 -21.23
C GLU A 108 2.13 1.99 -19.86
N GLY A 109 3.37 2.33 -19.50
CA GLY A 109 3.90 2.11 -18.16
C GLY A 109 3.18 2.98 -17.12
N PHE A 110 3.09 2.47 -15.88
CA PHE A 110 2.73 3.20 -14.64
C PHE A 110 1.62 4.27 -14.73
N GLY A 111 0.59 4.00 -15.54
CA GLY A 111 -0.63 4.81 -15.60
C GLY A 111 -1.71 4.06 -16.37
N SER A 112 -2.46 3.19 -15.70
CA SER A 112 -3.69 2.63 -16.29
C SER A 112 -4.73 3.75 -16.36
N ALA A 113 -5.38 3.92 -17.52
CA ALA A 113 -6.47 4.87 -17.66
C ALA A 113 -7.54 4.58 -16.59
N PRO A 114 -8.11 5.61 -15.93
CA PRO A 114 -9.10 5.40 -14.88
C PRO A 114 -10.30 4.62 -15.42
N ILE A 115 -10.60 3.51 -14.75
CA ILE A 115 -11.78 2.68 -15.00
C ILE A 115 -12.91 3.27 -14.16
N TYR A 116 -13.93 3.83 -14.81
CA TYR A 116 -15.09 4.45 -14.15
C TYR A 116 -16.26 3.48 -13.97
N TRP A 117 -15.96 2.19 -13.86
CA TRP A 117 -16.92 1.10 -13.80
C TRP A 117 -16.49 0.11 -12.72
N GLY A 118 -17.23 0.04 -11.62
CA GLY A 118 -16.86 -0.77 -10.46
C GLY A 118 -18.02 -1.56 -9.86
N GLU A 119 -17.75 -2.75 -9.37
CA GLU A 119 -18.74 -3.55 -8.66
C GLU A 119 -18.80 -3.16 -7.17
N LEU A 120 -20.00 -3.04 -6.62
CA LEU A 120 -20.24 -2.83 -5.19
C LEU A 120 -20.00 -4.14 -4.41
N PRO A 121 -19.32 -4.09 -3.26
CA PRO A 121 -19.32 -5.21 -2.32
C PRO A 121 -20.74 -5.56 -1.86
N GLU A 122 -20.98 -6.85 -1.56
CA GLU A 122 -22.30 -7.35 -1.13
C GLU A 122 -22.78 -6.76 0.21
N ASP A 123 -21.84 -6.37 1.09
CA ASP A 123 -22.17 -5.79 2.39
C ASP A 123 -22.50 -4.29 2.26
N ASN A 124 -23.79 -4.01 2.06
CA ASN A 124 -24.32 -2.67 1.96
C ASN A 124 -24.10 -1.85 3.23
N ASP A 125 -24.23 -2.47 4.40
CA ASP A 125 -24.08 -1.78 5.69
C ASP A 125 -22.63 -1.32 5.88
N PHE A 126 -21.66 -2.13 5.47
CA PHE A 126 -20.26 -1.75 5.42
C PHE A 126 -20.02 -0.54 4.52
N ILE A 127 -20.56 -0.52 3.30
CA ILE A 127 -20.40 0.63 2.39
C ILE A 127 -21.07 1.88 2.96
N LEU A 128 -22.30 1.76 3.46
CA LEU A 128 -23.03 2.87 4.07
C LEU A 128 -22.44 3.31 5.41
N SER A 129 -21.57 2.50 6.04
CA SER A 129 -20.79 2.94 7.20
C SER A 129 -19.72 3.96 6.82
N LEU A 130 -19.22 3.92 5.58
CA LEU A 130 -18.12 4.75 5.06
C LEU A 130 -18.58 5.86 4.11
N TYR A 131 -19.70 5.68 3.41
CA TYR A 131 -20.21 6.61 2.41
C TYR A 131 -21.58 7.18 2.81
N ASP A 132 -21.79 8.46 2.51
CA ASP A 132 -23.07 9.13 2.53
C ASP A 132 -23.74 9.06 1.16
N LEU A 133 -25.06 8.90 1.17
CA LEU A 133 -25.90 9.13 -0.01
C LEU A 133 -26.23 10.61 -0.12
N ILE A 134 -25.83 11.24 -1.22
CA ILE A 134 -26.03 12.66 -1.49
C ILE A 134 -26.93 12.87 -2.71
N GLY A 135 -27.60 14.02 -2.76
CA GLY A 135 -28.59 14.36 -3.79
C GLY A 135 -30.02 14.01 -3.39
N GLU A 136 -30.98 14.78 -3.90
CA GLU A 136 -32.40 14.54 -3.66
C GLU A 136 -32.83 13.22 -4.34
N GLY A 137 -33.59 12.38 -3.62
CA GLY A 137 -34.03 11.07 -4.12
C GLY A 137 -32.95 9.98 -4.14
N SER A 138 -31.73 10.28 -3.68
CA SER A 138 -30.60 9.34 -3.64
C SER A 138 -30.87 8.15 -2.72
N ARG A 139 -30.66 6.95 -3.26
CA ARG A 139 -30.77 5.68 -2.54
C ARG A 139 -29.69 4.70 -3.02
N TYR A 140 -29.35 3.75 -2.17
CA TYR A 140 -28.41 2.68 -2.50
C TYR A 140 -29.01 1.75 -3.57
N PRO A 141 -28.23 1.32 -4.59
CA PRO A 141 -28.72 0.40 -5.62
C PRO A 141 -28.83 -1.02 -5.05
N THR A 142 -29.92 -1.71 -5.39
CA THR A 142 -30.26 -3.04 -4.85
C THR A 142 -30.64 -4.05 -5.93
N ALA A 143 -31.16 -3.58 -7.07
CA ALA A 143 -31.52 -4.44 -8.19
C ALA A 143 -30.40 -4.53 -9.23
N LYS A 144 -30.50 -5.51 -10.13
CA LYS A 144 -29.53 -5.74 -11.21
C LYS A 144 -29.49 -4.61 -12.25
N ASN A 145 -30.52 -3.79 -12.34
CA ASN A 145 -30.61 -2.67 -13.29
C ASN A 145 -30.36 -1.32 -12.60
N GLU A 146 -29.84 -1.33 -11.38
CA GLU A 146 -29.60 -0.15 -10.57
C GLU A 146 -28.10 0.07 -10.40
N ILE A 147 -27.68 1.32 -10.55
CA ILE A 147 -26.30 1.76 -10.40
C ILE A 147 -26.26 3.04 -9.57
N ALA A 148 -25.09 3.41 -9.07
CA ALA A 148 -24.86 4.68 -8.37
C ALA A 148 -23.62 5.38 -8.92
N ILE A 149 -23.54 6.69 -8.70
CA ILE A 149 -22.35 7.49 -9.00
C ILE A 149 -21.51 7.60 -7.73
N VAL A 150 -20.20 7.38 -7.82
CA VAL A 150 -19.25 7.64 -6.74
C VAL A 150 -18.48 8.91 -7.06
N VAL A 151 -18.51 9.86 -6.13
CA VAL A 151 -17.79 11.14 -6.24
C VAL A 151 -16.68 11.24 -5.20
N ASP A 152 -15.69 12.09 -5.46
CA ASP A 152 -14.70 12.43 -4.44
C ASP A 152 -15.33 13.20 -3.26
N LYS A 153 -14.55 13.43 -2.21
CA LYS A 153 -15.00 14.17 -1.01
C LYS A 153 -15.45 15.63 -1.28
N TYR A 154 -15.19 16.15 -2.48
CA TYR A 154 -15.57 17.49 -2.93
C TYR A 154 -16.71 17.47 -3.97
N ASN A 155 -17.37 16.33 -4.18
CA ASN A 155 -18.38 16.11 -5.22
C ASN A 155 -17.84 16.20 -6.65
N ARG A 156 -16.61 15.77 -6.89
CA ARG A 156 -15.98 15.84 -8.22
C ARG A 156 -15.73 14.44 -8.79
N ILE A 157 -15.78 14.36 -10.11
CA ILE A 157 -15.29 13.27 -10.93
C ILE A 157 -14.44 13.90 -12.05
N ASP A 158 -13.41 13.20 -12.49
CA ASP A 158 -12.54 13.66 -13.56
C ASP A 158 -13.31 13.91 -14.88
N LYS A 159 -12.83 14.86 -15.69
CA LYS A 159 -13.45 15.25 -16.96
C LYS A 159 -13.59 14.07 -17.94
N GLU A 160 -12.62 13.16 -17.95
CA GLU A 160 -12.60 12.00 -18.85
C GLU A 160 -13.82 11.08 -18.62
N PHE A 161 -14.38 11.04 -17.40
CA PHE A 161 -15.62 10.31 -17.13
C PHE A 161 -16.79 10.79 -18.00
N PHE A 162 -17.00 12.11 -18.06
CA PHE A 162 -18.07 12.71 -18.84
C PHE A 162 -17.83 12.53 -20.34
N GLU A 163 -16.57 12.64 -20.78
CA GLU A 163 -16.20 12.38 -22.18
C GLU A 163 -16.51 10.92 -22.58
N LYS A 164 -16.27 9.94 -21.68
CA LYS A 164 -16.65 8.53 -21.89
C LYS A 164 -18.16 8.30 -21.91
N LEU A 165 -18.94 9.16 -21.27
CA LEU A 165 -20.41 9.18 -21.39
C LEU A 165 -20.91 9.87 -22.67
N GLY A 166 -20.00 10.41 -23.50
CA GLY A 166 -20.38 11.17 -24.69
C GLY A 166 -20.87 12.59 -24.38
N ILE A 167 -20.49 13.11 -23.22
CA ILE A 167 -20.81 14.46 -22.74
C ILE A 167 -19.54 15.32 -22.89
N PHE A 168 -19.55 16.22 -23.87
CA PHE A 168 -18.38 17.03 -24.24
C PHE A 168 -18.57 18.51 -23.98
N SER A 169 -19.71 18.93 -23.44
CA SER A 169 -19.93 20.32 -23.11
C SER A 169 -18.89 20.79 -22.08
N ASN A 170 -18.36 22.00 -22.31
CA ASN A 170 -17.54 22.72 -21.33
C ASN A 170 -18.42 23.35 -20.24
N GLN A 171 -19.53 22.71 -19.86
CA GLN A 171 -20.32 23.15 -18.74
C GLN A 171 -19.47 23.02 -17.47
N ALA A 172 -19.43 24.07 -16.66
CA ALA A 172 -18.56 24.12 -15.49
C ALA A 172 -18.98 23.11 -14.42
N ASP A 173 -20.30 22.95 -14.21
CA ASP A 173 -20.89 22.15 -13.14
C ASP A 173 -22.15 21.43 -13.64
N TYR A 174 -22.38 20.18 -13.20
CA TYR A 174 -23.62 19.43 -13.39
C TYR A 174 -24.35 19.26 -12.06
N GLU A 175 -25.68 19.22 -12.06
CA GLU A 175 -26.45 18.92 -10.85
C GLU A 175 -26.60 17.41 -10.68
N LEU A 176 -26.65 16.91 -9.43
CA LEU A 176 -26.89 15.48 -9.17
C LEU A 176 -28.28 15.03 -9.67
N SER A 177 -29.25 15.94 -9.68
CA SER A 177 -30.60 15.76 -10.25
C SER A 177 -30.60 15.49 -11.76
N ASP A 178 -29.55 15.88 -12.47
CA ASP A 178 -29.38 15.56 -13.90
C ASP A 178 -29.12 14.08 -14.12
N PHE A 179 -28.64 13.37 -13.09
CA PHE A 179 -28.27 11.95 -13.16
C PHE A 179 -29.21 11.05 -12.34
N ILE A 180 -29.53 11.43 -11.10
CA ILE A 180 -30.34 10.60 -10.20
C ILE A 180 -31.76 10.42 -10.75
N GLY A 181 -32.22 9.17 -10.78
CA GLY A 181 -33.49 8.75 -11.36
C GLY A 181 -33.52 8.74 -12.88
N LYS A 182 -32.38 8.87 -13.56
CA LYS A 182 -32.28 8.80 -15.02
C LYS A 182 -31.71 7.46 -15.50
N SER A 183 -32.13 7.07 -16.70
CA SER A 183 -31.62 5.92 -17.42
C SER A 183 -31.05 6.35 -18.77
N PHE A 184 -29.75 6.65 -18.78
CA PHE A 184 -29.01 6.98 -20.00
C PHE A 184 -27.95 5.91 -20.35
N LEU A 185 -27.95 4.78 -19.65
CA LEU A 185 -27.04 3.67 -19.88
C LEU A 185 -27.85 2.40 -20.15
N SER A 186 -27.45 1.64 -21.15
CA SER A 186 -28.06 0.36 -21.51
C SER A 186 -26.98 -0.70 -21.67
N ILE A 187 -27.16 -1.88 -21.08
CA ILE A 187 -26.30 -3.03 -21.34
C ILE A 187 -26.90 -3.85 -22.47
N VAL A 188 -26.07 -4.13 -23.48
CA VAL A 188 -26.42 -4.94 -24.64
C VAL A 188 -25.86 -6.36 -24.45
N PRO A 189 -26.72 -7.40 -24.40
CA PRO A 189 -26.29 -8.79 -24.38
C PRO A 189 -25.35 -9.15 -25.53
N ASN A 190 -24.45 -10.11 -25.33
CA ASN A 190 -23.46 -10.50 -26.34
C ASN A 190 -24.09 -10.97 -27.66
N ASN A 191 -25.24 -11.66 -27.60
CA ASN A 191 -25.96 -12.12 -28.79
C ASN A 191 -26.51 -10.97 -29.65
N ASN A 192 -26.69 -9.78 -29.08
CA ASN A 192 -27.16 -8.59 -29.79
C ASN A 192 -25.99 -7.69 -30.18
N PHE A 193 -24.93 -7.63 -29.35
CA PHE A 193 -23.77 -6.79 -29.61
C PHE A 193 -22.84 -7.38 -30.69
N TYR A 194 -22.72 -8.70 -30.77
CA TYR A 194 -21.87 -9.36 -31.77
C TYR A 194 -22.68 -10.04 -32.85
N THR A 195 -22.36 -9.76 -34.12
CA THR A 195 -22.99 -10.39 -35.27
C THR A 195 -22.09 -11.45 -35.88
N LYS A 196 -22.59 -12.66 -36.04
CA LYS A 196 -21.89 -13.76 -36.70
C LYS A 196 -21.95 -13.63 -38.23
N SER A 197 -20.79 -13.63 -38.86
CA SER A 197 -20.62 -13.61 -40.31
C SER A 197 -20.71 -15.03 -40.91
N GLU A 198 -20.94 -15.14 -42.23
CA GLU A 198 -21.04 -16.43 -42.93
C GLU A 198 -19.77 -17.30 -42.81
N ASN A 199 -18.60 -16.67 -42.64
CA ASN A 199 -17.32 -17.34 -42.43
C ASN A 199 -17.12 -17.84 -40.99
N GLY A 200 -18.11 -17.67 -40.11
CA GLY A 200 -18.07 -18.10 -38.70
C GLY A 200 -17.37 -17.13 -37.76
N LEU A 201 -16.85 -15.99 -38.24
CA LEU A 201 -16.27 -14.93 -37.40
C LEU A 201 -17.35 -14.00 -36.85
N PHE A 202 -17.05 -13.34 -35.74
CA PHE A 202 -17.93 -12.38 -35.11
C PHE A 202 -17.42 -10.95 -35.30
N ALA A 203 -18.32 -10.02 -35.57
CA ALA A 203 -18.03 -8.60 -35.62
C ALA A 203 -18.78 -7.88 -34.49
N PRO A 204 -18.11 -7.03 -33.68
CA PRO A 204 -18.79 -6.20 -32.70
C PRO A 204 -19.67 -5.14 -33.39
N ALA A 205 -20.66 -4.64 -32.67
CA ALA A 205 -21.47 -3.50 -33.08
C ALA A 205 -20.59 -2.27 -33.33
N THR A 206 -21.02 -1.41 -34.26
CA THR A 206 -20.31 -0.18 -34.63
C THR A 206 -21.10 1.04 -34.17
N ALA A 207 -20.46 2.22 -34.19
CA ALA A 207 -21.12 3.47 -33.83
C ALA A 207 -22.42 3.73 -34.60
N GLU A 208 -22.53 3.24 -35.84
CA GLU A 208 -23.73 3.36 -36.68
C GLU A 208 -24.91 2.52 -36.17
N SER A 209 -24.66 1.40 -35.47
CA SER A 209 -25.70 0.51 -34.95
C SER A 209 -26.08 0.76 -33.49
N TYR A 210 -25.28 1.53 -32.73
CA TYR A 210 -25.52 1.77 -31.31
C TYR A 210 -26.88 2.40 -31.01
N ALA A 211 -27.36 3.31 -31.86
CA ALA A 211 -28.68 3.93 -31.69
C ALA A 211 -29.81 2.90 -31.74
N GLN A 212 -29.74 1.94 -32.67
CA GLN A 212 -30.73 0.88 -32.79
C GLN A 212 -30.65 -0.12 -31.63
N LEU A 213 -29.44 -0.45 -31.18
CA LEU A 213 -29.22 -1.40 -30.09
C LEU A 213 -29.68 -0.85 -28.74
N TYR A 214 -29.42 0.43 -28.47
CA TYR A 214 -29.78 1.10 -27.22
C TYR A 214 -31.29 1.06 -26.93
N ASP A 215 -32.12 1.14 -27.96
CA ASP A 215 -33.59 1.13 -27.87
C ASP A 215 -34.19 -0.27 -28.09
N SER A 216 -33.37 -1.33 -28.18
CA SER A 216 -33.88 -2.69 -28.39
C SER A 216 -34.56 -3.25 -27.14
N SER A 217 -35.52 -4.16 -27.30
CA SER A 217 -36.32 -4.71 -26.18
C SER A 217 -35.52 -5.55 -25.19
N ASP A 218 -34.37 -6.05 -25.61
CA ASP A 218 -33.61 -7.06 -24.89
C ASP A 218 -32.41 -6.46 -24.14
N VAL A 219 -32.31 -5.12 -24.06
CA VAL A 219 -31.29 -4.43 -23.26
C VAL A 219 -31.69 -4.33 -21.79
N ILE A 220 -30.69 -4.19 -20.94
CA ILE A 220 -30.90 -3.80 -19.54
C ILE A 220 -30.67 -2.29 -19.44
N GLN A 221 -31.75 -1.51 -19.32
CA GLN A 221 -31.62 -0.09 -19.00
C GLN A 221 -31.21 0.08 -17.54
N LEU A 222 -30.13 0.82 -17.32
CA LEU A 222 -29.60 1.08 -15.99
C LEU A 222 -30.15 2.40 -15.47
N GLU A 223 -30.68 2.39 -14.25
CA GLU A 223 -31.11 3.59 -13.52
C GLU A 223 -30.04 4.00 -12.51
N ILE A 224 -29.66 5.28 -12.54
CA ILE A 224 -28.80 5.86 -11.49
C ILE A 224 -29.66 6.18 -10.29
N THR A 225 -29.52 5.43 -9.21
CA THR A 225 -30.40 5.52 -8.04
C THR A 225 -29.92 6.52 -7.00
N GLY A 226 -28.64 6.87 -7.03
CA GLY A 226 -28.06 7.78 -6.06
C GLY A 226 -26.60 8.11 -6.36
N ALA A 227 -26.06 8.99 -5.53
CA ALA A 227 -24.64 9.35 -5.52
C ALA A 227 -24.04 9.09 -4.14
N LEU A 228 -22.89 8.40 -4.11
CA LEU A 228 -22.12 8.03 -2.94
C LEU A 228 -20.92 8.95 -2.77
N ARG A 229 -20.73 9.46 -1.57
CA ARG A 229 -19.57 10.29 -1.20
C ARG A 229 -19.00 9.81 0.12
N LEU A 230 -17.68 9.77 0.24
CA LEU A 230 -17.03 9.41 1.50
C LEU A 230 -17.46 10.33 2.65
N LYS A 231 -17.75 9.74 3.82
CA LYS A 231 -18.17 10.48 5.03
C LYS A 231 -17.11 11.45 5.53
N GLU A 232 -17.57 12.51 6.17
CA GLU A 232 -16.70 13.49 6.81
C GLU A 232 -15.80 12.86 7.88
N GLY A 233 -14.53 13.27 7.93
CA GLY A 233 -13.53 12.74 8.86
C GLY A 233 -12.79 11.50 8.37
N LEU A 234 -13.25 10.84 7.30
CA LEU A 234 -12.52 9.77 6.63
C LEU A 234 -11.57 10.33 5.58
N THR A 235 -10.42 9.67 5.39
CA THR A 235 -9.43 10.05 4.38
C THR A 235 -9.77 9.39 3.04
N SER A 236 -9.34 9.94 1.91
CA SER A 236 -9.50 9.28 0.61
C SER A 236 -8.89 7.87 0.56
N ALA A 237 -7.87 7.59 1.38
CA ALA A 237 -7.30 6.26 1.55
C ALA A 237 -8.20 5.26 2.31
N SER A 238 -9.29 5.75 2.92
CA SER A 238 -10.32 4.95 3.60
C SER A 238 -11.47 4.57 2.66
N GLY A 239 -11.55 5.17 1.47
CA GLY A 239 -12.55 4.82 0.47
C GLY A 239 -12.19 3.53 -0.26
N TYR A 240 -13.18 2.66 -0.45
CA TYR A 240 -13.04 1.39 -1.16
C TYR A 240 -13.56 1.44 -2.60
N LEU A 241 -14.41 2.40 -2.92
CA LEU A 241 -14.98 2.62 -4.24
C LEU A 241 -14.16 3.69 -4.97
N SER A 242 -13.82 3.40 -6.23
CA SER A 242 -13.26 4.39 -7.17
C SER A 242 -14.34 5.35 -7.64
N GLU A 243 -13.94 6.58 -7.99
CA GLU A 243 -14.84 7.55 -8.62
C GLU A 243 -15.37 7.02 -9.96
N GLY A 244 -16.63 7.29 -10.29
CA GLY A 244 -17.28 6.79 -11.51
C GLY A 244 -18.65 6.17 -11.24
N LEU A 245 -18.99 5.11 -11.99
CA LEU A 245 -20.24 4.35 -11.83
C LEU A 245 -19.99 3.04 -11.10
N VAL A 246 -20.87 2.74 -10.16
CA VAL A 246 -20.85 1.47 -9.43
C VAL A 246 -22.17 0.70 -9.57
N TYR A 247 -22.07 -0.62 -9.65
CA TYR A 247 -23.21 -1.51 -9.90
C TYR A 247 -23.27 -2.67 -8.90
N THR A 248 -24.41 -3.35 -8.82
CA THR A 248 -24.65 -4.43 -7.87
C THR A 248 -24.07 -5.77 -8.34
N THR A 249 -23.71 -6.66 -7.42
CA THR A 249 -23.30 -8.04 -7.74
C THR A 249 -24.38 -8.82 -8.51
N ALA A 250 -25.65 -8.48 -8.28
CA ALA A 250 -26.79 -9.03 -9.02
C ALA A 250 -26.73 -8.73 -10.53
N LEU A 251 -26.14 -7.58 -10.93
CA LEU A 251 -25.88 -7.31 -12.34
C LEU A 251 -24.77 -8.22 -12.87
N THR A 252 -23.67 -8.38 -12.13
CA THR A 252 -22.56 -9.28 -12.50
C THR A 252 -23.07 -10.69 -12.73
N ASP A 253 -23.85 -11.24 -11.80
CA ASP A 253 -24.39 -12.60 -11.90
C ASP A 253 -25.28 -12.77 -13.13
N TYR A 254 -26.15 -11.79 -13.41
CA TYR A 254 -27.00 -11.81 -14.59
C TYR A 254 -26.18 -11.78 -15.89
N ILE A 255 -25.20 -10.86 -16.00
CA ILE A 255 -24.39 -10.71 -17.22
C ILE A 255 -23.52 -11.94 -17.45
N VAL A 256 -22.96 -12.51 -16.37
CA VAL A 256 -22.13 -13.71 -16.44
C VAL A 256 -22.94 -14.91 -16.92
N GLU A 257 -24.16 -15.09 -16.40
CA GLU A 257 -25.05 -16.17 -16.84
C GLU A 257 -25.46 -16.00 -18.31
N ASP A 258 -25.84 -14.79 -18.73
CA ASP A 258 -26.20 -14.48 -20.10
C ASP A 258 -25.01 -14.70 -21.06
N ALA A 259 -23.86 -14.10 -20.75
CA ALA A 259 -22.66 -14.16 -21.58
C ALA A 259 -22.15 -15.61 -21.75
N ALA A 260 -22.21 -16.44 -20.71
CA ALA A 260 -21.79 -17.84 -20.75
C ALA A 260 -22.56 -18.68 -21.79
N THR A 261 -23.80 -18.29 -22.09
CA THR A 261 -24.66 -18.97 -23.07
C THR A 261 -24.65 -18.30 -24.45
N SER A 262 -23.93 -17.19 -24.61
CA SER A 262 -23.88 -16.44 -25.87
C SER A 262 -23.17 -17.21 -26.99
N GLU A 263 -23.60 -16.97 -28.23
CA GLU A 263 -23.04 -17.65 -29.40
C GLU A 263 -21.54 -17.39 -29.55
N ILE A 264 -21.09 -16.17 -29.26
CA ILE A 264 -19.68 -15.80 -29.34
C ILE A 264 -18.84 -16.47 -28.25
N ALA A 265 -19.37 -16.59 -27.01
CA ALA A 265 -18.69 -17.30 -25.93
C ALA A 265 -18.51 -18.78 -26.27
N LEU A 266 -19.58 -19.43 -26.73
CA LEU A 266 -19.55 -20.83 -27.15
C LEU A 266 -18.63 -21.05 -28.36
N ALA A 267 -18.60 -20.12 -29.31
CA ALA A 267 -17.67 -20.18 -30.44
C ALA A 267 -16.21 -20.03 -29.98
N GLN A 268 -15.91 -19.06 -29.11
CA GLN A 268 -14.55 -18.85 -28.61
C GLN A 268 -14.06 -20.03 -27.78
N LYS A 269 -14.93 -20.62 -26.95
CA LYS A 269 -14.61 -21.81 -26.14
C LYS A 269 -14.17 -23.01 -26.99
N ASN A 270 -14.76 -23.14 -28.19
CA ASN A 270 -14.48 -24.21 -29.13
C ASN A 270 -13.42 -23.86 -30.18
N SER A 271 -12.74 -22.71 -30.05
CA SER A 271 -11.75 -22.22 -31.01
C SER A 271 -10.37 -22.02 -30.36
N ASP A 272 -9.33 -22.40 -31.09
CA ASP A 272 -7.93 -22.09 -30.73
C ASP A 272 -7.45 -20.74 -31.29
N ARG A 273 -8.30 -20.05 -32.06
CA ARG A 273 -8.06 -18.71 -32.60
C ARG A 273 -9.07 -17.73 -32.03
N ASP A 274 -8.73 -16.45 -32.06
CA ASP A 274 -9.65 -15.36 -31.73
C ASP A 274 -10.81 -15.35 -32.75
N VAL A 275 -12.05 -15.47 -32.28
CA VAL A 275 -13.24 -15.57 -33.16
C VAL A 275 -13.66 -14.22 -33.76
N ILE A 276 -13.02 -13.12 -33.35
CA ILE A 276 -13.21 -11.78 -33.90
C ILE A 276 -12.07 -11.47 -34.88
N LEU A 277 -10.81 -11.63 -34.44
CA LEU A 277 -9.63 -11.25 -35.22
C LEU A 277 -9.12 -12.34 -36.18
N ASN A 278 -9.59 -13.58 -36.00
CA ASN A 278 -9.10 -14.76 -36.73
C ASN A 278 -7.57 -14.97 -36.64
N SER A 279 -6.95 -14.53 -35.55
CA SER A 279 -5.52 -14.68 -35.27
C SER A 279 -5.28 -15.77 -34.22
N PRO A 280 -4.11 -16.44 -34.22
CA PRO A 280 -3.73 -17.28 -33.09
C PRO A 280 -3.38 -16.40 -31.89
N PHE A 281 -3.59 -16.92 -30.68
CA PHE A 281 -3.20 -16.21 -29.45
C PHE A 281 -1.68 -16.23 -29.27
N ALA A 282 -1.14 -15.13 -28.75
CA ALA A 282 0.30 -15.00 -28.48
C ALA A 282 0.78 -15.96 -27.39
N ASN A 283 -0.04 -16.18 -26.36
CA ASN A 283 0.22 -17.05 -25.22
C ASN A 283 -1.12 -17.51 -24.58
N LYS A 284 -1.05 -18.30 -23.50
CA LYS A 284 -2.24 -18.85 -22.83
C LYS A 284 -3.01 -17.77 -22.08
N GLU A 285 -2.32 -16.78 -21.55
CA GLU A 285 -2.87 -15.69 -20.74
C GLU A 285 -3.78 -14.80 -21.60
N VAL A 286 -3.34 -14.44 -22.80
CA VAL A 286 -4.16 -13.68 -23.77
C VAL A 286 -5.37 -14.50 -24.22
N LYS A 287 -5.23 -15.82 -24.42
CA LYS A 287 -6.37 -16.70 -24.71
C LYS A 287 -7.37 -16.70 -23.54
N GLN A 288 -6.88 -16.83 -22.31
CA GLN A 288 -7.72 -16.87 -21.12
C GLN A 288 -8.46 -15.54 -20.90
N LEU A 289 -7.76 -14.41 -21.03
CA LEU A 289 -8.39 -13.08 -20.98
C LEU A 289 -9.48 -12.94 -22.05
N ARG A 290 -9.22 -13.37 -23.29
CA ARG A 290 -10.26 -13.34 -24.35
C ARG A 290 -11.46 -14.23 -24.01
N MET A 291 -11.23 -15.43 -23.44
CA MET A 291 -12.30 -16.29 -22.98
C MET A 291 -13.11 -15.63 -21.86
N ARG A 292 -12.46 -14.94 -20.93
CA ARG A 292 -13.13 -14.22 -19.83
C ARG A 292 -13.95 -13.03 -20.33
N ASN A 293 -13.37 -12.16 -21.14
CA ASN A 293 -14.07 -10.99 -21.69
C ASN A 293 -15.35 -11.36 -22.43
N LEU A 294 -15.32 -12.44 -23.23
CA LEU A 294 -16.49 -12.91 -23.97
C LEU A 294 -17.48 -13.73 -23.13
N GLY A 295 -17.16 -14.04 -21.88
CA GLY A 295 -17.98 -14.89 -20.99
C GLY A 295 -17.82 -16.39 -21.23
N ALA A 296 -16.86 -16.83 -22.04
CA ALA A 296 -16.57 -18.26 -22.25
C ALA A 296 -15.93 -18.94 -21.03
N ASP A 297 -15.21 -18.16 -20.21
CA ASP A 297 -14.75 -18.51 -18.87
C ASP A 297 -15.30 -17.48 -17.87
N THR A 298 -16.10 -17.95 -16.92
CA THR A 298 -16.78 -17.10 -15.93
C THR A 298 -16.16 -17.17 -14.54
N SER A 299 -15.00 -17.83 -14.43
CA SER A 299 -14.29 -17.98 -13.17
C SER A 299 -13.83 -16.62 -12.65
N PRO A 300 -13.96 -16.31 -11.35
CA PRO A 300 -13.42 -15.08 -10.78
C PRO A 300 -11.91 -14.98 -10.99
N SER A 301 -11.42 -13.83 -11.47
CA SER A 301 -9.98 -13.57 -11.62
C SER A 301 -9.40 -12.85 -10.41
N ILE A 302 -10.24 -12.18 -9.62
CA ILE A 302 -9.86 -11.43 -8.42
C ILE A 302 -10.79 -11.80 -7.26
N ILE A 303 -10.22 -11.98 -6.08
CA ILE A 303 -10.93 -12.12 -4.81
C ILE A 303 -10.47 -10.98 -3.92
N SER A 304 -11.38 -10.09 -3.53
CA SER A 304 -11.08 -9.03 -2.56
C SER A 304 -11.72 -9.36 -1.22
N ILE A 305 -10.90 -9.41 -0.16
CA ILE A 305 -11.33 -9.67 1.20
C ILE A 305 -11.18 -8.38 2.00
N TYR A 306 -12.28 -7.92 2.59
CA TYR A 306 -12.38 -6.67 3.34
C TYR A 306 -12.37 -6.98 4.85
N PRO A 307 -11.22 -6.88 5.53
CA PRO A 307 -11.13 -7.14 6.96
C PRO A 307 -11.88 -6.06 7.76
N LYS A 308 -12.44 -6.46 8.91
CA LYS A 308 -13.14 -5.57 9.84
C LYS A 308 -12.19 -4.62 10.57
N ASP A 309 -11.07 -5.15 11.03
CA ASP A 309 -10.01 -4.41 11.72
C ASP A 309 -8.64 -5.08 11.53
N PHE A 310 -7.60 -4.54 12.19
CA PHE A 310 -6.24 -5.09 12.12
C PHE A 310 -6.10 -6.49 12.76
N THR A 311 -6.95 -6.84 13.71
CA THR A 311 -6.93 -8.18 14.35
C THR A 311 -7.54 -9.20 13.40
N GLY A 312 -8.73 -8.93 12.88
CA GLY A 312 -9.40 -9.78 11.90
C GLY A 312 -8.56 -9.95 10.64
N LYS A 313 -7.84 -8.91 10.22
CA LYS A 313 -6.84 -9.00 9.17
C LYS A 313 -5.76 -10.06 9.45
N ALA A 314 -5.23 -10.14 10.66
CA ALA A 314 -4.22 -11.13 11.03
C ALA A 314 -4.79 -12.55 11.01
N GLU A 315 -6.03 -12.73 11.47
CA GLU A 315 -6.74 -14.03 11.41
C GLU A 315 -6.98 -14.49 9.97
N ILE A 316 -7.40 -13.57 9.08
CA ILE A 316 -7.56 -13.87 7.66
C ILE A 316 -6.23 -14.28 7.04
N LYS A 317 -5.12 -13.59 7.35
CA LYS A 317 -3.80 -14.00 6.85
C LYS A 317 -3.44 -15.41 7.28
N GLN A 318 -3.64 -15.70 8.57
CA GLN A 318 -3.39 -17.04 9.09
C GLN A 318 -4.23 -18.08 8.36
N TYR A 319 -5.52 -17.81 8.13
CA TYR A 319 -6.39 -18.70 7.35
C TYR A 319 -5.87 -18.92 5.91
N LEU A 320 -5.45 -17.86 5.22
CA LEU A 320 -4.88 -17.98 3.87
C LEU A 320 -3.54 -18.75 3.88
N ASP A 321 -2.71 -18.56 4.90
CA ASP A 321 -1.43 -19.24 5.07
C ASP A 321 -1.63 -20.73 5.42
N ASP A 322 -2.67 -21.08 6.18
CA ASP A 322 -3.03 -22.46 6.52
C ASP A 322 -3.35 -23.28 5.26
N TYR A 323 -4.04 -22.70 4.28
CA TYR A 323 -4.25 -23.33 2.96
C TYR A 323 -2.95 -23.61 2.19
N ASN A 324 -1.94 -22.77 2.40
CA ASN A 324 -0.64 -22.86 1.74
C ASN A 324 0.36 -23.77 2.49
N SER A 325 0.06 -24.15 3.74
CA SER A 325 1.00 -24.83 4.64
C SER A 325 1.51 -26.19 4.14
N GLU A 326 0.69 -26.91 3.38
CA GLU A 326 1.03 -28.23 2.81
C GLU A 326 1.45 -28.16 1.33
N LYS A 327 1.49 -26.95 0.74
CA LYS A 327 1.75 -26.75 -0.70
C LYS A 327 3.19 -26.38 -0.99
N GLY A 328 3.71 -26.88 -2.11
CA GLY A 328 5.01 -26.45 -2.65
C GLY A 328 4.97 -24.98 -3.06
N GLU A 329 6.11 -24.30 -3.07
CA GLU A 329 6.17 -22.86 -3.34
C GLU A 329 5.48 -22.43 -4.64
N THR A 330 5.46 -23.25 -5.68
CA THR A 330 4.81 -22.94 -6.96
C THR A 330 3.29 -23.04 -6.91
N ASP A 331 2.75 -23.78 -5.94
CA ASP A 331 1.32 -24.14 -5.85
C ASP A 331 0.60 -23.34 -4.75
N GLN A 332 1.35 -22.54 -3.98
CA GLN A 332 0.81 -21.64 -2.98
C GLN A 332 0.03 -20.51 -3.64
N VAL A 333 -1.04 -20.05 -3.01
CA VAL A 333 -1.78 -18.87 -3.45
C VAL A 333 -1.26 -17.64 -2.72
N VAL A 334 -0.65 -16.72 -3.47
CA VAL A 334 -0.10 -15.46 -2.97
C VAL A 334 -1.20 -14.39 -2.91
N TYR A 335 -1.30 -13.70 -1.79
CA TYR A 335 -2.21 -12.56 -1.60
C TYR A 335 -1.44 -11.25 -1.43
N SER A 336 -2.07 -10.17 -1.86
CA SER A 336 -1.57 -8.80 -1.76
C SER A 336 -2.31 -8.01 -0.70
N ASP A 337 -1.55 -7.25 0.08
CA ASP A 337 -2.05 -6.46 1.20
C ASP A 337 -1.56 -5.02 1.08
N LEU A 338 -2.42 -4.17 0.50
CA LEU A 338 -2.10 -2.78 0.23
C LEU A 338 -1.76 -2.00 1.50
N SER A 339 -2.45 -2.27 2.62
CA SER A 339 -2.20 -1.57 3.88
C SER A 339 -0.84 -1.94 4.46
N ASP A 340 -0.41 -3.20 4.34
CA ASP A 340 0.93 -3.61 4.78
C ASP A 340 2.02 -3.12 3.83
N MET A 341 1.75 -3.08 2.53
CA MET A 341 2.67 -2.51 1.54
C MET A 341 2.93 -1.02 1.80
N ILE A 342 1.87 -0.23 2.02
CA ILE A 342 2.00 1.19 2.37
C ILE A 342 2.66 1.34 3.74
N GLY A 343 2.24 0.56 4.74
CA GLY A 343 2.79 0.59 6.09
C GLY A 343 4.28 0.27 6.13
N SER A 344 4.72 -0.77 5.42
CA SER A 344 6.13 -1.16 5.33
C SER A 344 6.97 -0.14 4.56
N THR A 345 6.41 0.48 3.52
CA THR A 345 7.08 1.58 2.79
C THR A 345 7.30 2.80 3.69
N ILE A 346 6.25 3.22 4.41
CA ILE A 346 6.34 4.33 5.38
C ILE A 346 7.34 3.98 6.49
N GLN A 347 7.30 2.76 7.04
CA GLN A 347 8.22 2.32 8.07
C GLN A 347 9.68 2.34 7.57
N THR A 348 9.93 1.95 6.33
CA THR A 348 11.26 1.98 5.71
C THR A 348 11.76 3.41 5.55
N LEU A 349 10.90 4.35 5.16
CA LEU A 349 11.21 5.77 5.09
C LEU A 349 11.52 6.35 6.48
N LEU A 350 10.68 6.06 7.48
CA LEU A 350 10.89 6.48 8.87
C LEU A 350 12.19 5.93 9.45
N ASN A 351 12.51 4.67 9.18
CA ASN A 351 13.76 4.04 9.60
C ASN A 351 14.97 4.72 8.94
N SER A 352 14.87 5.03 7.64
CA SER A 352 15.95 5.71 6.91
C SER A 352 16.24 7.09 7.49
N VAL A 353 15.20 7.90 7.73
CA VAL A 353 15.35 9.21 8.40
C VAL A 353 15.89 9.05 9.82
N SER A 354 15.42 8.05 10.56
CA SER A 354 15.89 7.76 11.92
C SER A 354 17.39 7.42 11.93
N TYR A 355 17.88 6.62 10.98
CA TYR A 355 19.30 6.31 10.88
C TYR A 355 20.17 7.54 10.61
N VAL A 356 19.71 8.46 9.76
CA VAL A 356 20.42 9.73 9.53
C VAL A 356 20.47 10.57 10.79
N LEU A 357 19.35 10.69 11.52
CA LEU A 357 19.29 11.44 12.78
C LEU A 357 20.16 10.79 13.88
N ILE A 358 20.17 9.46 13.97
CA ILE A 358 21.06 8.71 14.86
C ILE A 358 22.53 8.99 14.50
N GLY A 359 22.86 9.05 13.21
CA GLY A 359 24.19 9.44 12.73
C GLY A 359 24.60 10.83 13.22
N PHE A 360 23.72 11.83 13.07
CA PHE A 360 23.98 13.18 13.59
C PHE A 360 24.15 13.19 15.10
N ALA A 361 23.26 12.51 15.83
CA ALA A 361 23.33 12.41 17.29
C ALA A 361 24.64 11.75 17.75
N ALA A 362 25.09 10.68 17.07
CA ALA A 362 26.35 10.00 17.37
C ALA A 362 27.56 10.92 17.17
N ILE A 363 27.60 11.70 16.08
CA ILE A 363 28.67 12.67 15.84
C ILE A 363 28.67 13.75 16.93
N SER A 364 27.50 14.32 17.26
CA SER A 364 27.37 15.30 18.34
C SER A 364 27.84 14.73 19.68
N LEU A 365 27.52 13.47 19.97
CA LEU A 365 27.92 12.78 21.21
C LEU A 365 29.45 12.65 21.31
N ILE A 366 30.13 12.31 20.22
CA ILE A 366 31.59 12.23 20.16
C ILE A 366 32.20 13.61 20.40
N VAL A 367 31.71 14.64 19.70
CA VAL A 367 32.18 16.02 19.85
C VAL A 367 31.99 16.51 21.30
N SER A 368 30.84 16.24 21.91
CA SER A 368 30.58 16.58 23.31
C SER A 368 31.52 15.83 24.26
N THR A 369 31.80 14.55 24.02
CA THR A 369 32.71 13.74 24.84
C THR A 369 34.13 14.30 24.81
N ILE A 370 34.62 14.72 23.64
CA ILE A 370 35.92 15.38 23.48
C ILE A 370 35.93 16.71 24.25
N MET A 371 34.87 17.51 24.14
CA MET A 371 34.76 18.79 24.83
C MET A 371 34.82 18.63 26.37
N ILE A 372 34.12 17.63 26.91
CA ILE A 372 34.17 17.29 28.34
C ILE A 372 35.60 16.90 28.75
N GLY A 373 36.30 16.12 27.92
CA GLY A 373 37.69 15.75 28.13
C GLY A 373 38.62 16.97 28.19
N ILE A 374 38.42 17.95 27.31
CA ILE A 374 39.20 19.20 27.29
C ILE A 374 38.93 20.04 28.53
N ILE A 375 37.67 20.22 28.92
CA ILE A 375 37.31 21.02 30.10
C ILE A 375 37.86 20.38 31.38
N THR A 376 37.72 19.06 31.51
CA THR A 376 38.26 18.33 32.66
C THR A 376 39.79 18.34 32.68
N TYR A 377 40.45 18.35 31.52
CA TYR A 377 41.89 18.57 31.42
C TYR A 377 42.32 19.95 31.94
N ILE A 378 41.64 21.01 31.52
CA ILE A 378 41.93 22.38 31.97
C ILE A 378 41.72 22.49 33.49
N SER A 379 40.62 21.96 34.01
CA SER A 379 40.32 21.94 35.45
C SER A 379 41.43 21.26 36.28
N VAL A 380 41.99 20.15 35.79
CA VAL A 380 43.12 19.47 36.44
C VAL A 380 44.37 20.34 36.44
N LEU A 381 44.63 21.08 35.35
CA LEU A 381 45.80 21.98 35.27
C LEU A 381 45.68 23.17 36.21
N GLU A 382 44.49 23.76 36.33
CA GLU A 382 44.26 24.87 37.26
C GLU A 382 44.42 24.43 38.72
N ARG A 383 43.99 23.21 39.05
CA ARG A 383 44.10 22.63 40.41
C ARG A 383 45.42 21.89 40.68
N THR A 384 46.47 22.10 39.88
CA THR A 384 47.75 21.37 40.03
C THR A 384 48.39 21.57 41.42
N LYS A 385 48.29 22.78 41.99
CA LYS A 385 48.84 23.11 43.32
C LYS A 385 48.14 22.34 44.44
N GLU A 386 46.81 22.19 44.36
CA GLU A 386 46.01 21.42 45.31
C GLU A 386 46.39 19.93 45.27
N ILE A 387 46.59 19.38 44.07
CA ILE A 387 47.07 18.00 43.88
C ILE A 387 48.46 17.81 44.50
N GLY A 388 49.35 18.80 44.34
CA GLY A 388 50.70 18.80 44.95
C GLY A 388 50.67 18.76 46.48
N ILE A 389 49.76 19.52 47.10
CA ILE A 389 49.55 19.52 48.56
C ILE A 389 49.02 18.15 49.03
N LEU A 390 47.97 17.64 48.38
CA LEU A 390 47.37 16.33 48.71
C LEU A 390 48.40 15.19 48.63
N ARG A 391 49.26 15.21 47.60
CA ARG A 391 50.31 14.21 47.43
C ARG A 391 51.45 14.35 48.43
N SER A 392 51.78 15.56 48.85
CA SER A 392 52.81 15.81 49.88
C SER A 392 52.38 15.39 51.29
N ILE A 393 51.07 15.38 51.56
CA ILE A 393 50.47 14.88 52.82
C ILE A 393 50.30 13.35 52.80
N GLY A 394 50.57 12.68 51.66
CA GLY A 394 50.62 11.21 51.57
C GLY A 394 49.50 10.56 50.74
N ALA A 395 48.66 11.32 50.03
CA ALA A 395 47.65 10.76 49.13
C ALA A 395 48.29 9.92 48.01
N ARG A 396 47.77 8.70 47.79
CA ARG A 396 48.27 7.82 46.71
C ARG A 396 47.75 8.31 45.36
N LYS A 397 48.46 7.97 44.27
CA LYS A 397 48.02 8.26 42.89
C LYS A 397 46.58 7.84 42.62
N LYS A 398 46.17 6.67 43.13
CA LYS A 398 44.80 6.15 42.99
C LYS A 398 43.74 7.00 43.72
N ASP A 399 44.10 7.66 44.81
CA ASP A 399 43.16 8.44 45.62
C ASP A 399 42.85 9.75 44.88
N VAL A 400 43.88 10.40 44.33
CA VAL A 400 43.73 11.57 43.44
C VAL A 400 42.90 11.23 42.20
N SER A 401 43.19 10.12 41.51
CA SER A 401 42.40 9.69 40.33
C SER A 401 40.94 9.38 40.66
N ARG A 402 40.64 8.84 41.85
CA ARG A 402 39.27 8.54 42.27
C ARG A 402 38.44 9.80 42.47
N VAL A 403 39.04 10.87 43.01
CA VAL A 403 38.35 12.15 43.18
C VAL A 403 37.93 12.72 41.83
N PHE A 404 38.84 12.78 40.86
CA PHE A 404 38.51 13.27 39.52
C PHE A 404 37.50 12.37 38.77
N ASN A 405 37.63 11.04 38.89
CA ASN A 405 36.65 10.12 38.30
C ASN A 405 35.26 10.23 38.98
N ALA A 406 35.21 10.54 40.28
CA ALA A 406 33.95 10.78 40.98
C ALA A 406 33.31 12.11 40.53
N GLU A 407 34.11 13.16 40.34
CA GLU A 407 33.66 14.44 39.79
C GLU A 407 33.02 14.25 38.40
N THR A 408 33.67 13.51 37.50
CA THR A 408 33.12 13.26 36.16
C THR A 408 31.89 12.34 36.14
N LEU A 409 31.80 11.38 37.07
CA LEU A 409 30.60 10.56 37.25
C LEU A 409 29.40 11.38 37.75
N ILE A 410 29.62 12.28 38.72
CA ILE A 410 28.56 13.17 39.23
C ILE A 410 28.09 14.10 38.13
N VAL A 411 29.01 14.68 37.36
CA VAL A 411 28.68 15.53 36.21
C VAL A 411 27.84 14.75 35.18
N GLY A 412 28.23 13.52 34.84
CA GLY A 412 27.45 12.67 33.93
C GLY A 412 26.06 12.32 34.46
N PHE A 413 25.94 12.03 35.76
CA PHE A 413 24.64 11.73 36.37
C PHE A 413 23.70 12.93 36.34
N VAL A 414 24.20 14.12 36.70
CA VAL A 414 23.41 15.36 36.71
C VAL A 414 23.03 15.76 35.28
N ALA A 415 23.98 15.72 34.34
CA ALA A 415 23.73 16.04 32.94
C ALA A 415 22.72 15.07 32.30
N GLY A 416 22.88 13.76 32.52
CA GLY A 416 21.95 12.74 32.05
C GLY A 416 20.55 12.93 32.63
N SER A 417 20.44 13.18 33.93
CA SER A 417 19.15 13.44 34.60
C SER A 417 18.46 14.69 34.05
N LEU A 418 19.20 15.79 33.89
CA LEU A 418 18.69 17.02 33.28
C LEU A 418 18.25 16.81 31.82
N GLY A 419 19.05 16.07 31.05
CA GLY A 419 18.72 15.73 29.66
C GLY A 419 17.37 15.00 29.57
N ILE A 420 17.14 14.00 30.43
CA ILE A 420 15.87 13.28 30.49
C ILE A 420 14.70 14.20 30.87
N ILE A 421 14.87 15.08 31.85
CA ILE A 421 13.82 16.04 32.25
C ILE A 421 13.44 16.95 31.07
N ILE A 422 14.44 17.46 30.34
CA ILE A 422 14.22 18.29 29.16
C ILE A 422 13.53 17.47 28.06
N SER A 423 13.96 16.24 27.81
CA SER A 423 13.33 15.36 26.82
C SER A 423 11.87 15.07 27.14
N TYR A 424 11.52 14.75 28.39
CA TYR A 424 10.12 14.57 28.79
C TYR A 424 9.29 15.84 28.60
N SER A 425 9.87 17.00 28.92
CA SER A 425 9.20 18.30 28.72
C SER A 425 8.93 18.58 27.24
N LEU A 426 9.91 18.29 26.38
CA LEU A 426 9.74 18.42 24.92
C LEU A 426 8.74 17.43 24.35
N VAL A 427 8.77 16.17 24.79
CA VAL A 427 7.80 15.14 24.38
C VAL A 427 6.38 15.57 24.72
N PHE A 428 6.16 16.18 25.89
CA PHE A 428 4.86 16.73 26.28
C PHE A 428 4.39 17.82 25.32
N VAL A 429 5.23 18.83 25.04
CA VAL A 429 4.89 19.92 24.11
C VAL A 429 4.64 19.39 22.69
N MET A 430 5.48 18.47 22.22
CA MET A 430 5.34 17.87 20.90
C MET A 430 4.05 17.06 20.75
N ASN A 431 3.65 16.29 21.77
CA ASN A 431 2.38 15.55 21.73
C ASN A 431 1.17 16.50 21.61
N ILE A 432 1.19 17.68 22.25
CA ILE A 432 0.14 18.69 22.08
C ILE A 432 0.08 19.21 20.64
N ILE A 433 1.23 19.51 20.05
CA ILE A 433 1.30 20.02 18.67
C ILE A 433 0.80 18.94 17.69
N ILE A 434 1.23 17.69 17.87
CA ILE A 434 0.87 16.56 17.02
C ILE A 434 -0.63 16.26 17.14
N SER A 435 -1.18 16.21 18.35
CA SER A 435 -2.60 15.95 18.58
C SER A 435 -3.49 16.96 17.82
N ASN A 436 -3.12 18.24 17.81
CA ASN A 436 -3.85 19.27 17.06
C ASN A 436 -3.73 19.15 15.53
N LEU A 437 -2.67 18.52 15.02
CA LEU A 437 -2.43 18.40 13.57
C LEU A 437 -3.10 17.17 12.97
N ILE A 438 -3.07 16.04 13.67
CA ILE A 438 -3.48 14.74 13.12
C ILE A 438 -4.52 13.99 13.98
N ASN A 439 -5.01 14.58 15.07
CA ASN A 439 -6.00 13.97 15.98
C ASN A 439 -5.60 12.58 16.51
N ILE A 440 -4.29 12.32 16.64
CA ILE A 440 -3.75 11.08 17.21
C ILE A 440 -2.95 11.43 18.46
N ASP A 441 -3.35 10.84 19.59
CA ASP A 441 -2.71 11.09 20.88
C ASP A 441 -1.55 10.13 21.17
N GLY A 442 -0.52 10.66 21.82
CA GLY A 442 0.54 9.84 22.45
C GLY A 442 1.47 9.14 21.46
N LEU A 443 1.71 9.72 20.28
CA LEU A 443 2.64 9.18 19.29
C LEU A 443 4.10 9.22 19.77
N ALA A 444 4.52 10.29 20.43
CA ALA A 444 5.85 10.37 21.02
C ALA A 444 5.84 9.83 22.45
N LYS A 445 6.52 8.69 22.68
CA LYS A 445 6.68 8.10 24.02
C LYS A 445 8.14 7.82 24.33
N LEU A 446 8.60 8.34 25.45
CA LEU A 446 9.88 7.96 26.05
C LEU A 446 9.61 6.97 27.19
N THR A 447 9.96 5.70 26.98
CA THR A 447 9.79 4.66 28.02
C THR A 447 10.83 4.85 29.13
N GLY A 448 10.45 4.61 30.39
CA GLY A 448 11.35 4.72 31.54
C GLY A 448 12.61 3.84 31.44
N THR A 449 12.54 2.71 30.73
CA THR A 449 13.70 1.85 30.43
C THR A 449 14.74 2.59 29.61
N HIS A 450 14.33 3.24 28.51
CA HIS A 450 15.22 4.04 27.66
C HIS A 450 15.82 5.23 28.43
N SER A 451 15.03 5.88 29.28
CA SER A 451 15.53 6.98 30.12
C SER A 451 16.68 6.52 31.03
N THR A 452 16.54 5.35 31.64
CA THR A 452 17.58 4.79 32.54
C THR A 452 18.85 4.44 31.76
N VAL A 453 18.70 3.83 30.58
CA VAL A 453 19.84 3.49 29.70
C VAL A 453 20.59 4.76 29.26
N LEU A 454 19.89 5.84 28.94
CA LEU A 454 20.51 7.11 28.54
C LEU A 454 21.27 7.79 29.69
N ILE A 455 20.76 7.74 30.93
CA ILE A 455 21.48 8.27 32.10
C ILE A 455 22.77 7.48 32.34
N LEU A 456 22.68 6.14 32.32
CA LEU A 456 23.85 5.27 32.46
C LEU A 456 24.86 5.49 31.32
N GLY A 457 24.38 5.66 30.09
CA GLY A 457 25.20 6.00 28.92
C GLY A 457 25.93 7.33 29.10
N SER A 458 25.24 8.36 29.61
CA SER A 458 25.84 9.66 29.90
C SER A 458 26.97 9.53 30.93
N MET A 459 26.74 8.84 32.05
CA MET A 459 27.76 8.59 33.07
C MET A 459 28.98 7.83 32.52
N LEU A 460 28.73 6.84 31.66
CA LEU A 460 29.80 6.07 31.00
C LEU A 460 30.65 6.96 30.09
N LEU A 461 30.01 7.81 29.28
CA LEU A 461 30.72 8.70 28.35
C LEU A 461 31.51 9.77 29.08
N THR A 462 30.96 10.40 30.12
CA THR A 462 31.70 11.40 30.91
C THR A 462 32.85 10.77 31.70
N LEU A 463 32.67 9.54 32.18
CA LEU A 463 33.75 8.79 32.81
C LEU A 463 34.88 8.53 31.80
N ILE A 464 34.56 8.01 30.62
CA ILE A 464 35.54 7.74 29.55
C ILE A 464 36.32 9.02 29.19
N ALA A 465 35.62 10.14 29.03
CA ALA A 465 36.25 11.45 28.77
C ALA A 465 37.20 11.88 29.90
N GLY A 466 36.82 11.65 31.16
CA GLY A 466 37.60 12.02 32.35
C GLY A 466 38.81 11.14 32.65
N LEU A 467 38.86 9.91 32.13
CA LEU A 467 39.93 8.95 32.43
C LEU A 467 41.32 9.45 31.98
N ILE A 468 41.40 10.13 30.84
CA ILE A 468 42.67 10.64 30.29
C ILE A 468 43.23 11.77 31.18
N PRO A 469 42.50 12.85 31.48
CA PRO A 469 42.91 13.89 32.43
C PRO A 469 43.24 13.35 33.82
N ALA A 470 42.40 12.46 34.37
CA ALA A 470 42.60 11.89 35.70
C ALA A 470 43.93 11.13 35.78
N ARG A 471 44.27 10.35 34.75
CA ARG A 471 45.59 9.67 34.67
C ARG A 471 46.74 10.67 34.60
N MET A 472 46.61 11.76 33.84
CA MET A 472 47.64 12.79 33.76
C MET A 472 47.87 13.50 35.10
N ALA A 473 46.80 13.82 35.85
CA ALA A 473 46.87 14.40 37.19
C ALA A 473 47.79 13.60 38.13
N THR A 474 47.67 12.27 38.09
CA THR A 474 48.46 11.37 38.96
C THR A 474 49.94 11.28 38.62
N LYS A 475 50.34 11.71 37.42
CA LYS A 475 51.74 11.67 36.94
C LYS A 475 52.53 12.95 37.24
N LYS A 476 51.89 14.03 37.69
CA LYS A 476 52.57 15.28 38.06
C LYS A 476 53.46 15.10 39.29
N ASP A 477 54.69 15.60 39.26
CA ASP A 477 55.64 15.53 40.38
C ASP A 477 55.22 16.53 41.49
N PRO A 478 55.06 16.09 42.76
CA PRO A 478 54.71 16.98 43.87
C PRO A 478 55.69 18.15 44.06
N VAL A 479 56.98 17.94 43.78
CA VAL A 479 58.02 18.98 43.95
C VAL A 479 57.87 20.04 42.86
N LEU A 480 57.57 19.65 41.63
CA LEU A 480 57.35 20.59 40.53
C LEU A 480 56.00 21.31 40.67
N ALA A 481 54.97 20.63 41.17
CA ALA A 481 53.63 21.20 41.37
C ALA A 481 53.58 22.28 42.47
N LEU A 482 54.50 22.27 43.42
CA LEU A 482 54.62 23.29 44.48
C LEU A 482 55.60 24.42 44.13
N ARG A 483 56.41 24.25 43.07
CA ARG A 483 57.42 25.23 42.61
C ARG A 483 56.94 26.13 41.48
N SER A 484 55.83 25.80 40.83
CA SER A 484 55.16 26.69 39.88
C SER A 484 54.53 27.86 40.64
N GLU A 485 54.89 29.10 40.27
CA GLU A 485 54.29 30.34 40.81
C GLU A 485 52.77 30.35 40.68
#